data_AF-A0A2I0QYW5-F1
#
_entry.id   AF-A0A2I0QYW5-F1
#
_cell.length_a   1.000
_cell.length_b   1.000
_cell.length_c   1.000
_cell.angle_alpha   90.00
_cell.angle_beta   90.00
_cell.angle_gamma   90.00
#
_symmetry.space_group_name_H-M   'P 1'
#
loop_
_entity.id
_entity.type
_entity.pdbx_description
1 polymer ?
#
loop_
_entity_poly.entity_id
_entity_poly.type
_entity_poly.pdbx_seq_one_letter_code
_entity_poly.pdbx_strand_id
1 'polypeptide(L)'
;MALDKQKISKKWIIGKNDIADLPLYNLKHVNIKIDSGAYTSTIHCKEINLVNNQLQVVFLDENQKGYTGEKFIFDSFKQKK
;
A
#
# COMPACT_ATOMS: atom_id res chain seq x y z
N MET A 1 13.18 19.66 39.53
CA MET A 1 11.90 19.30 38.89
C MET A 1 11.49 20.44 37.96
N ALA A 2 11.54 20.23 36.66
CA ALA A 2 10.77 21.01 35.69
C ALA A 2 10.55 20.11 34.47
N LEU A 3 9.27 19.91 34.14
CA LEU A 3 8.74 18.84 33.29
C LEU A 3 9.25 18.89 31.84
N ASP A 4 9.48 17.67 31.32
CA ASP A 4 9.57 17.30 29.91
C ASP A 4 8.52 18.01 29.03
N LYS A 5 8.98 18.77 28.03
CA LYS A 5 8.14 19.12 26.89
C LYS A 5 8.39 18.09 25.79
N GLN A 6 7.62 17.01 25.80
CA GLN A 6 7.56 16.06 24.68
C GLN A 6 7.36 16.82 23.36
N LYS A 7 8.27 16.60 22.42
CA LYS A 7 8.26 17.12 21.06
C LYS A 7 7.03 16.59 20.33
N ILE A 8 5.96 17.39 20.24
CA ILE A 8 4.75 17.02 19.48
C ILE A 8 5.16 16.95 18.01
N SER A 9 5.30 15.73 17.48
CA SER A 9 5.50 15.52 16.04
C SER A 9 4.24 16.00 15.31
N LYS A 10 4.44 16.78 14.25
CA LYS A 10 3.35 17.25 13.38
C LYS A 10 2.56 16.05 12.89
N LYS A 11 1.33 15.88 13.38
CA LYS A 11 0.40 14.85 12.91
C LYS A 11 -0.19 15.30 11.57
N TRP A 12 -0.23 14.39 10.62
CA TRP A 12 -0.87 14.60 9.33
C TRP A 12 -2.36 14.31 9.49
N ILE A 13 -3.20 15.25 9.06
CA ILE A 13 -4.64 15.03 8.96
C ILE A 13 -4.88 14.42 7.58
N ILE A 14 -5.43 13.21 7.54
CA ILE A 14 -5.74 12.48 6.31
C ILE A 14 -7.26 12.37 6.12
N GLY A 15 -7.70 12.40 4.87
CA GLY A 15 -9.11 12.29 4.50
C GLY A 15 -9.58 10.84 4.34
N LYS A 16 -10.91 10.65 4.21
CA LYS A 16 -11.48 9.34 3.82
C LYS A 16 -10.96 8.90 2.44
N ASN A 17 -10.84 9.83 1.51
CA ASN A 17 -10.14 9.63 0.25
C ASN A 17 -8.89 10.50 0.30
N ASP A 18 -7.75 9.94 -0.06
CA ASP A 18 -6.48 10.64 -0.03
C ASP A 18 -5.53 10.09 -1.10
N ILE A 19 -4.34 10.66 -1.18
CA ILE A 19 -3.27 10.19 -2.05
C ILE A 19 -2.06 9.82 -1.18
N ALA A 20 -1.51 8.63 -1.42
CA ALA A 20 -0.31 8.17 -0.73
C ALA A 20 0.72 7.59 -1.70
N ASP A 21 1.97 7.66 -1.27
CA ASP A 21 3.06 6.91 -1.89
C ASP A 21 3.28 5.61 -1.10
N LEU A 22 3.59 4.53 -1.82
CA LEU A 22 3.96 3.23 -1.27
C LEU A 22 5.39 2.90 -1.72
N PRO A 23 6.43 3.47 -1.06
CA PRO A 23 7.79 3.46 -1.58
C PRO A 23 8.39 2.07 -1.74
N LEU A 24 7.99 1.11 -0.90
CA LEU A 24 8.45 -0.28 -0.98
C LEU A 24 8.08 -0.94 -2.31
N TYR A 25 7.00 -0.47 -2.94
CA TYR A 25 6.51 -0.97 -4.22
C TYR A 25 6.71 0.06 -5.35
N ASN A 26 7.50 1.11 -5.12
CA ASN A 26 7.74 2.18 -6.09
C ASN A 26 6.45 2.85 -6.63
N LEU A 27 5.32 2.73 -5.93
CA LEU A 27 4.06 3.32 -6.35
C LEU A 27 3.97 4.73 -5.79
N LYS A 28 3.75 5.71 -6.66
CA LYS A 28 3.58 7.13 -6.29
C LYS A 28 2.22 7.63 -6.69
N HIS A 29 1.69 8.62 -5.97
CA HIS A 29 0.37 9.21 -6.25
C HIS A 29 -0.76 8.18 -6.33
N VAL A 30 -0.77 7.21 -5.42
CA VAL A 30 -1.82 6.18 -5.36
C VAL A 30 -3.06 6.77 -4.71
N ASN A 31 -4.20 6.72 -5.41
CA ASN A 31 -5.48 7.06 -4.81
C ASN A 31 -5.84 5.99 -3.77
N ILE A 32 -6.00 6.40 -2.52
CA ILE A 32 -6.31 5.50 -1.40
C ILE A 32 -7.63 5.88 -0.73
N LYS A 33 -8.24 4.88 -0.10
CA LYS A 33 -9.38 5.07 0.79
C LYS A 33 -8.97 4.66 2.20
N ILE A 34 -9.16 5.57 3.15
CA ILE A 34 -8.94 5.31 4.56
C ILE A 34 -10.25 4.74 5.13
N ASP A 35 -10.21 3.46 5.49
CA ASP A 35 -11.32 2.75 6.12
C ASP A 35 -10.90 2.24 7.50
N SER A 36 -11.21 3.02 8.54
CA SER A 36 -10.86 2.65 9.92
C SER A 36 -11.65 1.46 10.46
N GLY A 37 -12.67 1.00 9.74
CA GLY A 37 -13.43 -0.21 10.08
C GLY A 37 -12.82 -1.50 9.54
N ALA A 38 -11.84 -1.42 8.63
CA ALA A 38 -11.23 -2.58 8.00
C ALA A 38 -10.06 -3.14 8.82
N TYR A 39 -10.06 -4.46 9.03
CA TYR A 39 -8.95 -5.16 9.71
C TYR A 39 -7.72 -5.35 8.82
N THR A 40 -7.89 -5.35 7.49
CA THR A 40 -6.82 -5.56 6.50
C THR A 40 -6.89 -4.52 5.40
N SER A 41 -5.75 -4.20 4.80
CA SER A 41 -5.67 -3.37 3.60
C SER A 41 -5.73 -4.24 2.34
N THR A 42 -6.25 -3.66 1.25
CA THR A 42 -6.32 -4.29 -0.06
C THR A 42 -5.78 -3.33 -1.10
N ILE A 43 -5.04 -3.86 -2.07
CA ILE A 43 -4.57 -3.14 -3.25
C ILE A 43 -5.03 -3.88 -4.50
N HIS A 44 -5.44 -3.13 -5.52
CA HIS A 44 -5.80 -3.72 -6.80
C HIS A 44 -4.54 -4.20 -7.54
N CYS A 45 -4.63 -5.36 -8.19
CA CYS A 45 -3.54 -5.93 -8.97
C CYS A 45 -4.02 -6.16 -10.41
N LYS A 46 -3.26 -5.68 -11.39
CA LYS A 46 -3.48 -5.96 -12.82
C LYS A 46 -3.23 -7.43 -13.13
N GLU A 47 -2.18 -7.99 -12.55
CA GLU A 47 -1.78 -9.39 -12.73
C GLU A 47 -1.42 -10.02 -11.39
N ILE A 48 -1.86 -11.28 -11.20
CA ILE A 48 -1.47 -12.14 -10.09
C ILE A 48 -1.23 -13.54 -10.67
N ASN A 49 0.00 -14.02 -10.58
CA ASN A 49 0.40 -15.33 -11.10
C ASN A 49 1.15 -16.11 -10.03
N LEU A 50 0.85 -17.40 -9.89
CA LEU A 50 1.60 -18.32 -9.04
C LEU A 50 2.55 -19.14 -9.92
N VAL A 51 3.85 -18.91 -9.79
CA VAL A 51 4.89 -19.58 -10.61
C VAL A 51 5.94 -20.13 -9.69
N ASN A 52 6.25 -21.44 -9.78
CA ASN A 52 7.27 -22.09 -8.95
C ASN A 52 7.13 -21.81 -7.45
N ASN A 53 5.89 -21.80 -6.94
CA ASN A 53 5.58 -21.49 -5.55
C ASN A 53 5.96 -20.06 -5.10
N GLN A 54 6.10 -19.13 -6.05
CA GLN A 54 6.27 -17.70 -5.81
C GLN A 54 5.10 -16.92 -6.39
N LEU A 55 4.61 -15.93 -5.65
CA LEU A 55 3.54 -15.06 -6.12
C LEU A 55 4.13 -13.88 -6.90
N GLN A 56 3.83 -13.79 -8.19
CA GLN A 56 4.18 -12.66 -9.05
C GLN A 56 2.99 -11.72 -9.15
N VAL A 57 3.20 -10.43 -8.86
CA VAL A 57 2.14 -9.43 -8.83
C VAL A 57 2.56 -8.18 -9.61
N VAL A 58 1.64 -7.65 -10.41
CA VAL A 58 1.72 -6.28 -10.96
C VAL A 58 0.60 -5.47 -10.34
N PHE A 59 0.95 -4.41 -9.59
CA PHE A 59 -0.02 -3.58 -8.87
C PHE A 59 -0.65 -2.52 -9.76
N LEU A 60 -1.89 -2.15 -9.43
CA LEU A 60 -2.71 -1.10 -10.05
C LEU A 60 -3.05 -1.34 -11.52
N ASP A 61 -4.12 -0.73 -12.02
CA ASP A 61 -4.42 -0.74 -13.46
C ASP A 61 -3.62 0.31 -14.21
N GLU A 62 -3.34 0.06 -15.48
CA GLU A 62 -2.62 0.97 -16.39
C GLU A 62 -3.22 2.39 -16.50
N ASN A 63 -4.52 2.53 -16.21
CA ASN A 63 -5.22 3.82 -16.23
C ASN A 63 -5.02 4.64 -14.95
N GLN A 64 -4.34 4.09 -13.93
CA GLN A 64 -4.12 4.74 -12.65
C GLN A 64 -2.76 5.45 -12.64
N LYS A 65 -2.70 6.67 -12.07
CA LYS A 65 -1.48 7.50 -12.05
C LYS A 65 -0.27 6.84 -11.39
N GLY A 66 -0.51 5.95 -10.41
CA GLY A 66 0.57 5.26 -9.70
C GLY A 66 1.04 3.97 -10.34
N TYR A 67 0.49 3.58 -11.49
CA TYR A 67 0.88 2.36 -12.19
C TYR A 67 2.32 2.45 -12.70
N THR A 68 3.12 1.44 -12.36
CA THR A 68 4.52 1.32 -12.81
C THR A 68 4.74 0.18 -13.80
N GLY A 69 3.82 -0.79 -13.86
CA GLY A 69 4.03 -2.05 -14.60
C GLY A 69 5.12 -2.94 -14.02
N GLU A 70 5.67 -2.60 -12.86
CA GLU A 70 6.74 -3.35 -12.21
C GLU A 70 6.21 -4.67 -11.64
N LYS A 71 6.98 -5.74 -11.81
CA LYS A 71 6.64 -7.07 -11.31
C LYS A 71 7.31 -7.31 -9.97
N PHE A 72 6.49 -7.52 -8.94
CA PHE A 72 6.92 -7.88 -7.59
C PHE A 72 6.79 -9.40 -7.39
N ILE A 73 7.77 -10.00 -6.71
CA ILE A 73 7.82 -11.43 -6.41
C ILE A 73 7.79 -11.61 -4.89
N PHE A 74 6.88 -12.47 -4.41
CA PHE A 74 6.73 -12.78 -2.99
C PHE A 74 6.92 -14.28 -2.74
N ASP A 75 7.89 -14.61 -1.90
CA ASP A 75 8.15 -15.99 -1.44
C ASP A 75 7.22 -16.42 -0.30
N SER A 76 6.68 -15.45 0.45
CA SER A 76 5.73 -15.67 1.53
C SER A 76 4.38 -15.05 1.19
N PHE A 77 3.38 -15.90 1.06
CA PHE A 77 1.99 -15.50 0.82
C PHE A 77 1.04 -16.53 1.41
N LYS A 78 -0.23 -16.14 1.58
CA LYS A 78 -1.30 -17.03 2.02
C LYS A 78 -2.50 -16.88 1.09
N GLN A 79 -2.93 -17.99 0.50
CA GLN A 79 -4.21 -18.07 -0.17
C GLN A 79 -5.28 -18.49 0.84
N LYS A 80 -6.30 -17.66 1.03
CA LYS A 80 -7.51 -18.09 1.74
C LYS A 80 -8.40 -18.83 0.73
N LYS A 81 -8.91 -20.00 1.11
CA LYS A 81 -9.92 -20.73 0.36
C LYS A 81 -11.29 -20.09 0.54
#